data_AF-A0A7V4Q8X0-F1
#
_entry.id   AF-A0A7V4Q8X0-F1
#
_cell.length_a   1.000
_cell.length_b   1.000
_cell.length_c   1.000
_cell.angle_alpha   90.00
_cell.angle_beta   90.00
_cell.angle_gamma   90.00
#
_symmetry.space_group_name_H-M   'P 1'
#
loop_
_entity.id
_entity.type
_entity.pdbx_description
1 polymer ?
#
loop_
_entity_poly.entity_id
_entity_poly.type
_entity_poly.pdbx_seq_one_letter_code
_entity_poly.pdbx_strand_id
1 'polypeptide(L)'
;TKEQVAKAGKRVMDCLDCHNRPAHVYRAPGVEMDQSFVSGRIDTALPYVKKTAVELLTRPYKTKEEAKATIAKELPAYYAQKYPAVAKSKEKEIKKAVHEVQGIYERNFFPAMKVSWNTYPDHIGHFYTPGCFRCHDGKHKSPSGRVISKDCDMCHSVLSQKQENIPAGAKPNGFVHPVDIGDELMTTNCSECHSAGGQDVPGGEHHAKK
;
A
#
# COMPACT_ATOMS: atom_id res chain seq x y z
N THR A 1 -42.29 23.76 -1.08
CA THR A 1 -43.22 24.54 -1.94
C THR A 1 -42.41 25.43 -2.87
N LYS A 2 -43.04 25.98 -3.92
CA LYS A 2 -42.37 26.94 -4.80
C LYS A 2 -41.89 28.17 -4.03
N GLU A 3 -42.64 28.65 -3.03
CA GLU A 3 -42.19 29.74 -2.15
C GLU A 3 -40.95 29.37 -1.31
N GLN A 4 -40.85 28.13 -0.82
CA GLN A 4 -39.68 27.68 -0.06
C GLN A 4 -38.41 27.61 -0.92
N VAL A 5 -38.52 27.20 -2.18
CA VAL A 5 -37.40 27.16 -3.13
C VAL A 5 -36.94 28.57 -3.52
N ALA A 6 -37.89 29.49 -3.69
CA ALA A 6 -37.59 30.88 -4.02
C ALA A 6 -36.87 31.63 -2.87
N LYS A 7 -37.14 31.26 -1.61
CA LYS A 7 -36.49 31.84 -0.42
C LYS A 7 -35.18 31.15 -0.02
N ALA A 8 -34.82 30.01 -0.63
CA ALA A 8 -33.58 29.33 -0.34
C ALA A 8 -32.36 30.11 -0.86
N GLY A 9 -31.26 30.13 -0.10
CA GLY A 9 -30.01 30.76 -0.53
C GLY A 9 -29.46 30.10 -1.79
N LYS A 10 -29.24 30.89 -2.85
CA LYS A 10 -28.60 30.42 -4.09
C LYS A 10 -27.09 30.47 -3.91
N ARG A 11 -26.40 29.37 -4.21
CA ARG A 11 -24.94 29.32 -4.33
C ARG A 11 -24.55 28.60 -5.61
N VAL A 12 -23.33 28.87 -6.09
CA VAL A 12 -22.76 28.18 -7.25
C VAL A 12 -22.57 26.71 -6.88
N MET A 13 -23.03 25.82 -7.76
CA MET A 13 -22.82 24.38 -7.63
C MET A 13 -21.33 24.09 -7.79
N ASP A 14 -20.72 23.40 -6.84
CA ASP A 14 -19.34 22.95 -6.90
C ASP A 14 -19.23 21.42 -7.00
N CYS A 15 -17.99 20.93 -7.11
CA CYS A 15 -17.73 19.51 -7.25
C CYS A 15 -18.20 18.70 -6.03
N LEU A 16 -18.28 19.28 -4.83
CA LEU A 16 -18.72 18.61 -3.59
C LEU A 16 -20.23 18.44 -3.52
N ASP A 17 -20.97 19.25 -4.29
CA ASP A 17 -22.44 19.16 -4.41
C ASP A 17 -22.89 17.93 -5.21
N CYS A 18 -22.04 17.45 -6.12
CA CYS A 18 -22.28 16.25 -6.94
C CYS A 18 -21.35 15.08 -6.56
N HIS A 19 -20.15 15.36 -6.05
CA HIS A 19 -19.21 14.36 -5.53
C HIS A 19 -19.07 14.47 -4.02
N ASN A 20 -19.83 13.64 -3.30
CA ASN A 20 -19.70 13.57 -1.85
C ASN A 20 -18.52 12.67 -1.38
N ARG A 21 -17.42 12.59 -2.15
CA ARG A 21 -16.22 11.84 -1.72
C ARG A 21 -14.95 12.21 -2.50
N PRO A 22 -14.10 13.09 -1.95
CA PRO A 22 -12.67 12.97 -2.10
C PRO A 22 -12.08 12.49 -0.77
N ALA A 23 -12.08 11.18 -0.55
CA ALA A 23 -11.07 10.63 0.35
C ALA A 23 -9.76 10.60 -0.46
N HIS A 24 -8.71 11.27 0.01
CA HIS A 24 -7.39 11.05 -0.56
C HIS A 24 -7.00 9.62 -0.23
N VAL A 25 -7.07 8.73 -1.22
CA VAL A 25 -6.71 7.32 -1.02
C VAL A 25 -5.19 7.24 -0.99
N TYR A 26 -4.63 7.16 0.22
CA TYR A 26 -3.21 6.91 0.37
C TYR A 26 -2.96 5.42 0.18
N ARG A 27 -2.16 5.08 -0.82
CA ARG A 27 -1.85 3.70 -1.18
C ARG A 27 -0.48 3.30 -0.65
N ALA A 28 -0.36 2.03 -0.29
CA ALA A 28 0.92 1.45 0.11
C ALA A 28 1.97 1.64 -1.01
N PRO A 29 3.24 1.93 -0.67
CA PRO A 29 4.31 2.11 -1.65
C PRO A 29 4.44 0.98 -2.66
N GLY A 30 4.26 -0.27 -2.22
CA GLY A 30 4.27 -1.44 -3.12
C GLY A 30 3.18 -1.39 -4.19
N VAL A 31 1.98 -0.95 -3.82
CA VAL A 31 0.83 -0.81 -4.73
C VAL A 31 1.06 0.33 -5.71
N GLU A 32 1.57 1.48 -5.25
CA GLU A 32 1.89 2.60 -6.15
C GLU A 32 2.98 2.22 -7.16
N MET A 33 4.01 1.48 -6.73
CA MET A 33 5.03 0.97 -7.65
C MET A 33 4.43 0.01 -8.69
N ASP A 34 3.55 -0.91 -8.28
CA ASP A 34 2.87 -1.82 -9.20
C ASP A 34 2.02 -1.08 -10.22
N GLN A 35 1.26 -0.07 -9.78
CA GLN A 35 0.50 0.78 -10.69
C GLN A 35 1.40 1.51 -11.69
N SER A 36 2.56 2.00 -11.24
CA SER A 36 3.50 2.72 -12.11
C SER A 36 4.23 1.81 -13.10
N PHE A 37 4.41 0.52 -12.81
CA PHE A 37 4.87 -0.47 -13.80
C PHE A 37 3.79 -0.78 -14.83
N VAL A 38 2.57 -1.09 -14.38
CA VAL A 38 1.46 -1.45 -15.28
C VAL A 38 1.14 -0.29 -16.23
N SER A 39 1.26 0.95 -15.76
CA SER A 39 1.06 2.14 -16.60
C SER A 39 2.28 2.56 -17.42
N GLY A 40 3.40 1.83 -17.37
CA GLY A 40 4.63 2.16 -18.09
C GLY A 40 5.33 3.47 -17.65
N ARG A 41 5.04 3.97 -16.44
CA ARG A 41 5.71 5.17 -15.88
C ARG A 41 7.13 4.84 -15.40
N ILE A 42 7.36 3.60 -14.98
CA ILE A 42 8.68 3.07 -14.62
C ILE A 42 9.01 1.89 -15.56
N ASP A 43 10.21 1.91 -16.12
CA ASP A 43 10.71 0.81 -16.95
C ASP A 43 10.91 -0.44 -16.09
N THR A 44 10.19 -1.52 -16.43
CA THR A 44 10.25 -2.81 -15.74
C THR A 44 11.57 -3.54 -15.90
N ALA A 45 12.38 -3.16 -16.90
CA ALA A 45 13.71 -3.69 -17.10
C ALA A 45 14.79 -2.95 -16.28
N LEU A 46 14.40 -2.10 -15.33
CA LEU A 46 15.31 -1.61 -14.28
C LEU A 46 15.40 -2.62 -13.12
N PRO A 47 16.58 -3.20 -12.86
CA PRO A 47 16.72 -4.28 -11.88
C PRO A 47 16.45 -3.75 -10.46
N TYR A 48 15.60 -4.46 -9.71
CA TYR A 48 15.26 -4.17 -8.31
C TYR A 48 14.63 -2.80 -8.02
N VAL A 49 14.16 -2.07 -9.04
CA VAL A 49 13.61 -0.71 -8.85
C VAL A 49 12.43 -0.68 -7.87
N LYS A 50 11.57 -1.71 -7.86
CA LYS A 50 10.46 -1.83 -6.89
C LYS A 50 10.99 -1.85 -5.45
N LYS A 51 11.95 -2.74 -5.18
CA LYS A 51 12.55 -2.91 -3.85
C LYS A 51 13.17 -1.61 -3.37
N THR A 52 14.08 -1.04 -4.15
CA THR A 52 14.82 0.17 -3.79
C THR A 52 13.88 1.37 -3.60
N ALA A 53 12.86 1.52 -4.46
CA ALA A 53 11.88 2.60 -4.32
C ALA A 53 11.02 2.45 -3.07
N VAL A 54 10.51 1.24 -2.77
CA VAL A 54 9.73 0.99 -1.56
C VAL A 54 10.56 1.28 -0.31
N GLU A 55 11.81 0.82 -0.26
CA GLU A 55 12.73 1.12 0.85
C GLU A 55 12.90 2.63 1.06
N LEU A 56 13.11 3.40 -0.03
CA LEU A 56 13.25 4.85 0.03
C LEU A 56 11.95 5.54 0.46
N LEU A 57 10.79 5.09 -0.03
CA LEU A 57 9.47 5.66 0.28
C LEU A 57 9.08 5.41 1.74
N THR A 58 9.47 4.29 2.33
CA THR A 58 9.10 3.92 3.71
C THR A 58 10.01 4.51 4.79
N ARG A 59 11.08 5.23 4.43
CA ARG A 59 11.95 5.88 5.40
C ARG A 59 11.23 7.06 6.08
N PRO A 60 11.52 7.33 7.36
CA PRO A 60 11.03 8.52 8.02
C PRO A 60 11.78 9.75 7.50
N TYR A 61 11.05 10.71 6.95
CA TYR A 61 11.57 12.03 6.58
C TYR A 61 10.85 13.12 7.37
N LYS A 62 11.52 14.24 7.64
CA LYS A 62 10.95 15.40 8.34
C LYS A 62 10.16 16.28 7.40
N THR A 63 10.55 16.37 6.13
CA THR A 63 9.86 17.20 5.12
C THR A 63 9.73 16.49 3.78
N LYS A 64 8.89 17.04 2.88
CA LYS A 64 8.76 16.53 1.51
C LYS A 64 10.04 16.78 0.71
N GLU A 65 10.68 17.91 0.95
CA GLU A 65 11.91 18.33 0.27
C GLU A 65 13.07 17.39 0.60
N GLU A 66 13.20 17.00 1.88
CA GLU A 66 14.19 16.01 2.33
C GLU A 66 13.98 14.67 1.63
N ALA A 67 12.74 14.18 1.59
CA ALA A 67 12.40 12.93 0.91
C ALA A 67 12.74 12.99 -0.58
N LYS A 68 12.32 14.07 -1.28
CA LYS A 68 12.60 14.27 -2.70
C LYS A 68 14.10 14.31 -2.98
N ALA A 69 14.86 15.06 -2.18
CA ALA A 69 16.31 15.16 -2.33
C ALA A 69 16.99 13.80 -2.09
N THR A 70 16.54 13.06 -1.09
CA THR A 70 17.04 11.71 -0.79
C THR A 70 16.78 10.75 -1.93
N ILE A 71 15.54 10.71 -2.46
CA ILE A 71 15.17 9.87 -3.60
C ILE A 71 16.00 10.23 -4.84
N ALA A 72 16.16 11.52 -5.14
CA ALA A 72 16.94 11.99 -6.28
C ALA A 72 18.43 11.65 -6.19
N LYS A 73 18.96 11.55 -4.98
CA LYS A 73 20.36 11.18 -4.74
C LYS A 73 20.56 9.67 -4.73
N GLU A 74 19.78 8.95 -3.92
CA GLU A 74 20.06 7.56 -3.58
C GLU A 74 19.62 6.58 -4.66
N LEU A 75 18.51 6.82 -5.37
CA LEU A 75 18.06 5.90 -6.40
C LEU A 75 19.05 5.82 -7.58
N PRO A 76 19.58 6.93 -8.13
CA PRO A 76 20.66 6.87 -9.12
C PRO A 76 21.97 6.30 -8.54
N ALA A 77 22.32 6.64 -7.30
CA ALA A 77 23.53 6.13 -6.66
C ALA A 77 23.49 4.60 -6.49
N TYR A 78 22.32 4.03 -6.20
CA TYR A 78 22.11 2.58 -6.17
C TYR A 78 22.50 1.93 -7.51
N TYR A 79 22.04 2.47 -8.63
CA TYR A 79 22.41 1.95 -9.95
C TYR A 79 23.87 2.19 -10.27
N ALA A 80 24.42 3.36 -9.95
CA ALA A 80 25.83 3.65 -10.19
C ALA A 80 26.75 2.66 -9.44
N GLN A 81 26.36 2.24 -8.23
CA GLN A 81 27.15 1.32 -7.42
C GLN A 81 26.92 -0.16 -7.77
N LYS A 82 25.66 -0.57 -7.98
CA LYS A 82 25.30 -1.99 -8.13
C LYS A 82 25.15 -2.43 -9.58
N TYR A 83 24.83 -1.51 -10.49
CA TYR A 83 24.59 -1.78 -11.91
C TYR A 83 25.21 -0.70 -12.83
N PRO A 84 26.54 -0.50 -12.84
CA PRO A 84 27.16 0.61 -13.58
C PRO A 84 26.84 0.63 -15.08
N ALA A 85 26.71 -0.54 -15.70
CA ALA A 85 26.31 -0.67 -17.10
C ALA A 85 24.86 -0.19 -17.34
N VAL A 86 23.95 -0.50 -16.42
CA VAL A 86 22.56 -0.02 -16.45
C VAL A 86 22.52 1.49 -16.20
N ALA A 87 23.30 1.99 -15.24
CA ALA A 87 23.39 3.42 -14.95
C ALA A 87 23.78 4.24 -16.19
N LYS A 88 24.70 3.73 -17.02
CA LYS A 88 25.12 4.37 -18.27
C LYS A 88 24.09 4.21 -19.40
N SER A 89 23.56 3.00 -19.59
CA SER A 89 22.66 2.69 -20.72
C SER A 89 21.22 3.15 -20.52
N LYS A 90 20.77 3.31 -19.26
CA LYS A 90 19.39 3.62 -18.87
C LYS A 90 19.28 4.88 -18.00
N GLU A 91 20.18 5.84 -18.20
CA GLU A 91 20.21 7.08 -17.41
C GLU A 91 18.85 7.82 -17.45
N LYS A 92 18.21 7.85 -18.62
CA LYS A 92 16.92 8.50 -18.83
C LYS A 92 15.80 7.79 -18.06
N GLU A 93 15.77 6.47 -18.09
CA GLU A 93 14.78 5.63 -17.41
C GLU A 93 14.94 5.74 -15.89
N ILE A 94 16.18 5.79 -15.39
CA ILE A 94 16.47 6.03 -13.97
C ILE A 94 15.96 7.41 -13.55
N LYS A 95 16.20 8.46 -14.34
CA LYS A 95 15.67 9.81 -14.05
C LYS A 95 14.14 9.84 -14.05
N LYS A 96 13.48 9.14 -14.97
CA LYS A 96 12.01 8.98 -14.96
C LYS A 96 11.54 8.26 -13.70
N ALA A 97 12.21 7.18 -13.31
CA ALA A 97 11.89 6.45 -12.08
C ALA A 97 12.04 7.34 -10.83
N VAL A 98 13.09 8.16 -10.75
CA VAL A 98 13.26 9.17 -9.68
C VAL A 98 12.04 10.09 -9.60
N HIS A 99 11.65 10.70 -10.72
CA HIS A 99 10.52 11.61 -10.76
C HIS A 99 9.21 10.93 -10.34
N GLU A 100 8.98 9.70 -10.82
CA GLU A 100 7.79 8.94 -10.45
C GLU A 100 7.77 8.60 -8.95
N VAL A 101 8.89 8.15 -8.38
CA VAL A 101 9.01 7.82 -6.96
C VAL A 101 8.83 9.07 -6.08
N GLN A 102 9.37 10.22 -6.50
CA GLN A 102 9.09 11.50 -5.85
C GLN A 102 7.59 11.84 -5.89
N GLY A 103 6.94 11.67 -7.05
CA GLY A 103 5.51 11.87 -7.21
C GLY A 103 4.66 10.93 -6.33
N ILE A 104 5.07 9.66 -6.19
CA ILE A 104 4.44 8.71 -5.27
C ILE A 104 4.55 9.23 -3.83
N TYR A 105 5.73 9.69 -3.41
CA TYR A 105 5.92 10.25 -2.08
C TYR A 105 5.00 11.44 -1.82
N GLU A 106 4.94 12.38 -2.77
CA GLU A 106 4.17 13.62 -2.64
C GLU A 106 2.67 13.40 -2.41
N ARG A 107 2.09 12.38 -3.03
CA ARG A 107 0.66 12.03 -2.93
C ARG A 107 0.34 11.21 -1.68
N ASN A 108 1.30 10.46 -1.15
CA ASN A 108 1.03 9.45 -0.10
C ASN A 108 1.62 9.80 1.27
N PHE A 109 2.51 10.79 1.36
CA PHE A 109 3.24 11.13 2.58
C PHE A 109 3.22 12.64 2.83
N PHE A 110 2.86 13.01 4.06
CA PHE A 110 2.76 14.39 4.53
C PHE A 110 3.44 14.51 5.91
N PRO A 111 4.78 14.57 5.94
CA PRO A 111 5.55 14.60 7.19
C PRO A 111 5.13 15.67 8.19
N ALA A 112 4.86 16.89 7.70
CA ALA A 112 4.43 18.01 8.54
C ALA A 112 3.10 17.74 9.26
N MET A 113 2.23 16.94 8.66
CA MET A 113 0.94 16.52 9.25
C MET A 113 1.04 15.18 9.97
N LYS A 114 2.20 14.53 9.97
CA LYS A 114 2.39 13.14 10.44
C LYS A 114 1.42 12.15 9.80
N VAL A 115 1.10 12.37 8.52
CA VAL A 115 0.22 11.50 7.73
C VAL A 115 1.05 10.73 6.70
N SER A 116 0.82 9.43 6.62
CA SER A 116 1.40 8.49 5.66
C SER A 116 0.33 7.53 5.15
N TRP A 117 0.71 6.68 4.20
CA TRP A 117 -0.18 5.70 3.56
C TRP A 117 -0.91 4.75 4.50
N ASN A 118 -0.41 4.56 5.72
CA ASN A 118 -0.96 3.70 6.75
C ASN A 118 -1.65 4.46 7.91
N THR A 119 -1.65 5.80 7.92
CA THR A 119 -2.26 6.58 9.02
C THR A 119 -3.78 6.42 9.06
N TYR A 120 -4.41 6.39 7.89
CA TYR A 120 -5.86 6.18 7.72
C TYR A 120 -6.08 4.93 6.87
N PRO A 121 -5.95 3.74 7.46
CA PRO A 121 -5.98 2.48 6.73
C PRO A 121 -7.35 2.26 6.07
N ASP A 122 -7.32 1.81 4.82
CA ASP A 122 -8.48 1.19 4.19
C ASP A 122 -8.55 -0.28 4.63
N HIS A 123 -9.68 -0.64 5.25
CA HIS A 123 -9.94 -1.97 5.80
C HIS A 123 -10.68 -2.90 4.83
N ILE A 124 -10.79 -2.54 3.55
CA ILE A 124 -11.40 -3.39 2.53
C ILE A 124 -10.67 -4.73 2.31
N GLY A 125 -9.40 -4.84 2.70
CA GLY A 125 -8.60 -6.07 2.62
C GLY A 125 -7.74 -6.31 3.86
N HIS A 126 -7.17 -7.51 3.97
CA HIS A 126 -6.42 -7.97 5.15
C HIS A 126 -4.90 -8.15 4.93
N PHE A 127 -4.37 -7.65 3.80
CA PHE A 127 -2.95 -7.82 3.46
C PHE A 127 -2.05 -6.70 4.01
N TYR A 128 -2.45 -5.43 3.85
CA TYR A 128 -1.70 -4.26 4.34
C TYR A 128 -2.30 -3.66 5.63
N THR A 129 -3.45 -4.15 6.06
CA THR A 129 -4.16 -3.74 7.28
C THR A 129 -4.90 -4.98 7.80
N PRO A 130 -5.43 -5.02 9.04
CA PRO A 130 -6.13 -6.20 9.53
C PRO A 130 -7.50 -6.37 8.87
N GLY A 131 -8.01 -5.36 8.17
CA GLY A 131 -9.29 -5.42 7.48
C GLY A 131 -10.44 -5.91 8.38
N CYS A 132 -11.16 -6.91 7.90
CA CYS A 132 -12.23 -7.59 8.63
C CYS A 132 -11.73 -8.44 9.81
N PHE A 133 -10.45 -8.87 9.80
CA PHE A 133 -9.86 -9.67 10.88
C PHE A 133 -9.75 -8.93 12.21
N ARG A 134 -10.04 -7.62 12.27
CA ARG A 134 -10.23 -6.92 13.55
C ARG A 134 -11.34 -7.54 14.41
N CYS A 135 -12.35 -8.14 13.78
CA CYS A 135 -13.44 -8.86 14.45
C CYS A 135 -13.44 -10.35 14.09
N HIS A 136 -12.99 -10.69 12.89
CA HIS A 136 -12.87 -12.06 12.39
C HIS A 136 -11.52 -12.67 12.77
N ASP A 137 -11.22 -12.69 14.06
CA ASP A 137 -9.95 -13.21 14.62
C ASP A 137 -10.12 -14.55 15.35
N GLY A 138 -11.36 -15.10 15.40
CA GLY A 138 -11.69 -16.29 16.17
C GLY A 138 -11.72 -16.09 17.70
N LYS A 139 -11.39 -14.90 18.21
CA LYS A 139 -11.33 -14.59 19.64
C LYS A 139 -12.65 -14.02 20.17
N HIS A 140 -13.46 -13.44 19.29
CA HIS A 140 -14.80 -12.94 19.64
C HIS A 140 -15.78 -14.11 19.81
N LYS A 141 -15.87 -14.63 21.05
CA LYS A 141 -16.65 -15.83 21.41
C LYS A 141 -17.83 -15.49 22.32
N SER A 142 -19.03 -15.96 21.97
CA SER A 142 -20.21 -15.86 22.84
C SER A 142 -20.12 -16.82 24.04
N PRO A 143 -20.94 -16.62 25.10
CA PRO A 143 -21.03 -17.58 26.21
C PRO A 143 -21.46 -18.99 25.75
N SER A 144 -22.27 -19.08 24.70
CA SER A 144 -22.67 -20.35 24.07
C SER A 144 -21.59 -20.99 23.18
N GLY A 145 -20.45 -20.32 23.01
CA GLY A 145 -19.29 -20.84 22.30
C GLY A 145 -19.22 -20.49 20.80
N ARG A 146 -20.16 -19.70 20.27
CA ARG A 146 -20.14 -19.24 18.87
C ARG A 146 -19.03 -18.21 18.70
N VAL A 147 -18.18 -18.39 17.69
CA VAL A 147 -17.10 -17.45 17.34
C VAL A 147 -17.42 -16.70 16.06
N ILE A 148 -16.88 -15.49 15.93
CA ILE A 148 -16.75 -14.83 14.62
C ILE A 148 -15.59 -15.52 13.89
N SER A 149 -15.91 -16.33 12.88
CA SER A 149 -14.92 -17.15 12.18
C SER A 149 -13.88 -16.29 11.45
N LYS A 150 -12.69 -16.86 11.24
CA LYS A 150 -11.59 -16.33 10.41
C LYS A 150 -11.45 -17.12 9.09
N ASP A 151 -12.39 -18.02 8.78
CA ASP A 151 -12.28 -18.90 7.61
C ASP A 151 -12.17 -18.09 6.31
N CYS A 152 -11.21 -18.48 5.47
CA CYS A 152 -10.86 -17.73 4.26
C CYS A 152 -11.98 -17.74 3.22
N ASP A 153 -12.76 -18.83 3.18
CA ASP A 153 -13.85 -19.08 2.25
C ASP A 153 -15.08 -18.20 2.49
N MET A 154 -15.15 -17.52 3.65
CA MET A 154 -16.19 -16.52 3.90
C MET A 154 -16.09 -15.30 2.99
N CYS A 155 -14.88 -14.96 2.50
CA CYS A 155 -14.65 -13.79 1.65
C CYS A 155 -13.99 -14.13 0.31
N HIS A 156 -13.32 -15.27 0.21
CA HIS A 156 -12.59 -15.67 -1.00
C HIS A 156 -13.10 -16.98 -1.58
N SER A 157 -13.28 -17.00 -2.90
CA SER A 157 -13.32 -18.24 -3.67
C SER A 157 -12.03 -18.32 -4.48
N VAL A 158 -11.05 -19.07 -3.98
CA VAL A 158 -9.74 -19.22 -4.64
C VAL A 158 -9.92 -20.11 -5.87
N LEU A 159 -9.94 -19.49 -7.05
CA LEU A 159 -10.13 -20.23 -8.31
C LEU A 159 -8.84 -20.84 -8.84
N SER A 160 -7.72 -20.12 -8.70
CA SER A 160 -6.39 -20.55 -9.13
C SER A 160 -5.34 -19.61 -8.56
N GLN A 161 -4.09 -20.07 -8.46
CA GLN A 161 -2.95 -19.27 -8.08
C GLN A 161 -1.77 -19.59 -9.01
N LYS A 162 -1.04 -18.54 -9.42
CA LYS A 162 0.16 -18.67 -10.26
C LYS A 162 1.33 -17.97 -9.57
N GLN A 163 2.31 -18.75 -9.16
CA GLN A 163 3.55 -18.29 -8.55
C GLN A 163 4.69 -19.22 -8.97
N GLU A 164 5.93 -18.78 -8.77
CA GLU A 164 7.13 -19.55 -9.10
C GLU A 164 7.24 -20.87 -8.31
N ASN A 165 6.80 -20.86 -7.05
CA ASN A 165 6.75 -22.04 -6.19
C ASN A 165 5.51 -22.92 -6.40
N ILE A 166 4.64 -22.60 -7.37
CA ILE A 166 3.49 -23.43 -7.74
C ILE A 166 3.79 -24.09 -9.10
N PRO A 167 3.90 -25.43 -9.17
CA PRO A 167 4.07 -26.13 -10.43
C PRO A 167 2.98 -25.80 -11.45
N ALA A 168 3.35 -25.68 -12.72
CA ALA A 168 2.40 -25.39 -13.80
C ALA A 168 1.28 -26.46 -13.84
N GLY A 169 0.02 -26.01 -13.82
CA GLY A 169 -1.16 -26.89 -13.80
C GLY A 169 -1.58 -27.38 -12.41
N ALA A 170 -0.81 -27.10 -11.36
CA ALA A 170 -1.23 -27.38 -9.99
C ALA A 170 -2.42 -26.49 -9.59
N LYS A 171 -3.36 -27.09 -8.86
CA LYS A 171 -4.51 -26.39 -8.25
C LYS A 171 -4.34 -26.47 -6.74
N PRO A 172 -3.73 -25.46 -6.10
CA PRO A 172 -3.52 -25.49 -4.67
C PRO A 172 -4.87 -25.48 -3.92
N ASN A 173 -4.97 -26.31 -2.90
CA ASN A 173 -6.15 -26.41 -2.02
C ASN A 173 -6.07 -25.37 -0.90
N GLY A 174 -6.04 -24.09 -1.28
CA GLY A 174 -5.82 -22.95 -0.38
C GLY A 174 -4.80 -21.96 -0.95
N PHE A 175 -4.58 -20.87 -0.23
CA PHE A 175 -3.56 -19.89 -0.61
C PHE A 175 -2.16 -20.43 -0.32
N VAL A 176 -1.24 -20.26 -1.26
CA VAL A 176 0.19 -20.59 -1.11
C VAL A 176 1.00 -19.30 -0.97
N HIS A 177 1.80 -19.20 0.09
CA HIS A 177 2.67 -18.03 0.26
C HIS A 177 3.88 -18.11 -0.72
N PRO A 178 4.34 -16.99 -1.32
CA PRO A 178 5.46 -17.01 -2.28
C PRO A 178 6.79 -17.52 -1.71
N VAL A 179 6.97 -17.39 -0.40
CA VAL A 179 8.13 -17.92 0.33
C VAL A 179 7.64 -18.85 1.42
N ASP A 180 8.41 -19.90 1.72
CA ASP A 180 8.07 -20.81 2.80
C ASP A 180 8.19 -20.09 4.15
N ILE A 181 7.05 -19.97 4.83
CA ILE A 181 6.92 -19.37 6.15
C ILE A 181 6.34 -20.37 7.15
N GLY A 182 6.36 -21.67 6.86
CA GLY A 182 5.82 -22.69 7.74
C GLY A 182 4.36 -22.44 8.16
N ASP A 183 4.10 -22.59 9.45
CA ASP A 183 2.76 -22.52 10.03
C ASP A 183 2.26 -21.09 10.25
N GLU A 184 3.15 -20.09 10.12
CA GLU A 184 2.86 -18.67 10.28
C GLU A 184 1.77 -18.20 9.30
N LEU A 185 1.62 -18.86 8.15
CA LEU A 185 0.56 -18.56 7.19
C LEU A 185 -0.84 -18.68 7.80
N MET A 186 -1.04 -19.60 8.75
CA MET A 186 -2.34 -19.85 9.39
C MET A 186 -2.47 -19.17 10.76
N THR A 187 -1.36 -18.83 11.41
CA THR A 187 -1.36 -18.29 12.77
C THR A 187 -1.22 -16.77 12.81
N THR A 188 -0.55 -16.17 11.84
CA THR A 188 -0.22 -14.75 11.78
C THR A 188 -1.03 -14.05 10.69
N ASN A 189 -1.52 -12.83 10.97
CA ASN A 189 -2.15 -12.04 9.92
C ASN A 189 -1.10 -11.57 8.92
N CYS A 190 -1.39 -11.63 7.61
CA CYS A 190 -0.49 -11.15 6.57
C CYS A 190 -0.02 -9.71 6.84
N SER A 191 -0.93 -8.87 7.35
CA SER A 191 -0.66 -7.48 7.72
C SER A 191 0.43 -7.31 8.78
N GLU A 192 0.69 -8.29 9.64
CA GLU A 192 1.75 -8.17 10.66
C GLU A 192 3.14 -8.12 10.02
N CYS A 193 3.33 -8.77 8.86
CA CYS A 193 4.58 -8.71 8.10
C CYS A 193 4.51 -7.74 6.91
N HIS A 194 3.34 -7.57 6.29
CA HIS A 194 3.18 -6.83 5.03
C HIS A 194 2.72 -5.38 5.21
N SER A 195 2.26 -4.96 6.39
CA SER A 195 2.05 -3.54 6.69
C SER A 195 3.41 -2.90 6.93
N ALA A 196 3.93 -2.11 5.98
CA ALA A 196 5.21 -1.44 6.20
C ALA A 196 5.16 -0.62 7.50
N GLY A 197 6.08 -0.90 8.42
CA GLY A 197 6.13 -0.28 9.74
C GLY A 197 5.65 -1.14 10.92
N GLY A 198 5.27 -2.40 10.70
CA GLY A 198 5.21 -3.46 11.72
C GLY A 198 5.00 -2.99 13.16
N GLN A 199 3.82 -2.49 13.46
CA GLN A 199 3.29 -2.29 14.81
C GLN A 199 1.80 -1.97 14.67
N ASP A 200 0.97 -2.84 15.23
CA ASP A 200 -0.46 -2.71 15.50
C ASP A 200 -1.21 -1.65 14.71
N VAL A 201 -1.90 -2.11 13.68
CA VAL A 201 -2.88 -1.34 12.90
C VAL A 201 -4.26 -1.42 13.57
N PRO A 202 -4.48 -0.65 14.65
CA PRO A 202 -5.70 0.11 14.78
C PRO A 202 -5.37 1.59 15.06
N GLY A 203 -5.19 2.38 14.01
CA GLY A 203 -5.00 3.83 14.13
C GLY A 203 -3.61 4.21 14.65
N GLY A 204 -2.91 5.09 13.92
CA GLY A 204 -1.55 5.48 14.26
C GLY A 204 -1.46 6.21 15.61
N GLU A 205 -1.09 5.51 16.68
CA GLU A 205 -0.60 6.11 17.92
C GLU A 205 0.89 5.85 18.19
N HIS A 206 1.56 5.03 17.37
CA HIS A 206 2.96 4.63 17.65
C HIS A 206 4.04 5.29 16.77
N HIS A 207 3.68 6.29 15.95
CA HIS A 207 4.69 7.17 15.33
C HIS A 207 5.36 8.15 16.30
N ALA A 208 5.14 8.02 17.61
CA ALA A 208 5.60 8.94 18.63
C ALA A 208 6.35 8.27 19.79
N LYS A 209 7.29 7.36 19.53
CA LYS A 209 8.37 7.06 20.49
C LYS A 209 9.71 6.81 19.80
N LYS A 210 10.41 7.90 19.51
CA LYS A 210 11.85 8.12 19.81
C LYS A 210 12.19 9.59 19.65
#